data_AF-A0A260YMX2-F1
#
_entry.id   AF-A0A260YMX2-F1
#
_cell.length_a   1.000
_cell.length_b   1.000
_cell.length_c   1.000
_cell.angle_alpha   90.00
_cell.angle_beta   90.00
_cell.angle_gamma   90.00
#
_symmetry.space_group_name_H-M   'P 1'
#
loop_
_entity.id
_entity.type
_entity.pdbx_description
1 polymer ?
#
loop_
_entity_poly.entity_id
_entity_poly.type
_entity_poly.pdbx_seq_one_letter_code
_entity_poly.pdbx_strand_id
1 'polypeptide(L)'
;MTTSTKKEFDDWYEKCYHDGFKLHDELLKYCQSDVRILTLTLMSFIEMCESTFNGWNPIVNGCTIASYVMFVLKHEYIKKGDVGYIPENGYGGGNNSMLALKYIQWLEKIDPTLHLKYKLRGGEVKIEANGHSYFADAFNETTNEVFEVYYHFRYKPLPVYKHTKTQGRLTLTTSEVKETFFSIYGCVWHGCPKCYPDRDKKCPMRPDKTMEALYKETMKREEDILNEGFNLNSNKYDQRLKPREA
;
A
#
# COMPACT_ATOMS: atom_id res chain seq x y z
N MET A 1 3.47 -1.42 64.23
CA MET A 1 3.62 -2.89 64.42
C MET A 1 3.16 -3.25 65.82
N THR A 2 2.42 -4.34 65.98
CA THR A 2 2.03 -4.83 67.31
C THR A 2 3.25 -5.38 68.03
N THR A 3 3.29 -5.27 69.36
CA THR A 3 4.43 -5.70 70.19
C THR A 3 4.81 -7.17 70.00
N SER A 4 3.84 -8.04 69.67
CA SER A 4 4.07 -9.46 69.35
C SER A 4 4.88 -9.66 68.07
N THR A 5 4.47 -9.02 66.97
CA THR A 5 5.16 -9.13 65.67
C THR A 5 6.59 -8.61 65.70
N LYS A 6 6.87 -7.61 66.55
CA LYS A 6 8.24 -7.10 66.72
C LYS A 6 9.15 -8.14 67.38
N LYS A 7 8.66 -8.83 68.41
CA LYS A 7 9.45 -9.85 69.13
C LYS A 7 9.79 -11.05 68.25
N GLU A 8 8.84 -11.48 67.44
CA GLU A 8 9.07 -12.54 66.43
C GLU A 8 10.14 -12.16 65.41
N PHE A 9 10.14 -10.89 64.97
CA PHE A 9 11.15 -10.37 64.07
C PHE A 9 12.54 -10.28 64.73
N ASP A 10 12.61 -9.76 65.96
CA ASP A 10 13.88 -9.61 66.70
C ASP A 10 14.50 -11.01 66.96
N ASP A 11 13.69 -12.01 67.33
CA ASP A 11 14.13 -13.40 67.53
C ASP A 11 14.63 -14.07 66.23
N TRP A 12 14.06 -13.71 65.08
CA TRP A 12 14.53 -14.17 63.77
C TRP A 12 15.82 -13.47 63.35
N TYR A 13 15.89 -12.15 63.56
CA TYR A 13 17.04 -11.33 63.22
C TYR A 13 18.29 -11.80 63.94
N GLU A 14 18.24 -11.96 65.27
CA GLU A 14 19.39 -12.42 66.05
C GLU A 14 19.89 -13.82 65.61
N LYS A 15 19.00 -14.70 65.17
CA LYS A 15 19.37 -16.03 64.64
C LYS A 15 20.06 -15.95 63.28
N CYS A 16 19.63 -15.04 62.42
CA CYS A 16 20.12 -14.92 61.05
C CYS A 16 21.24 -13.87 60.87
N TYR A 17 21.45 -13.00 61.85
CA TYR A 17 22.38 -11.86 61.75
C TYR A 17 23.84 -12.30 61.59
N HIS A 18 24.20 -13.42 62.20
CA HIS A 18 25.54 -14.01 62.09
C HIS A 18 25.63 -15.08 60.99
N ASP A 19 24.55 -15.33 60.26
CA ASP A 19 24.59 -16.19 59.10
C ASP A 19 25.41 -15.47 58.01
N GLY A 20 26.40 -16.15 57.45
CA GLY A 20 27.49 -15.56 56.67
C GLY A 20 27.09 -15.03 55.29
N PHE A 21 26.04 -14.21 55.21
CA PHE A 21 25.53 -13.58 54.00
C PHE A 21 26.60 -12.65 53.41
N LYS A 22 27.32 -13.20 52.43
CA LYS A 22 28.24 -12.44 51.61
C LYS A 22 27.45 -11.87 50.44
N LEU A 23 27.05 -10.61 50.57
CA LEU A 23 26.24 -9.89 49.58
C LEU A 23 26.73 -10.08 48.14
N HIS A 24 28.06 -10.05 47.92
CA HIS A 24 28.65 -10.19 46.59
C HIS A 24 28.46 -11.60 46.00
N ASP A 25 28.62 -12.65 46.82
CA ASP A 25 28.46 -14.03 46.37
C ASP A 25 27.00 -14.33 46.04
N GLU A 26 26.07 -13.84 46.86
CA GLU A 26 24.64 -14.01 46.62
C GLU A 26 24.17 -13.21 45.40
N LEU A 27 24.55 -11.93 45.28
CA LEU A 27 24.25 -11.14 44.07
C LEU A 27 24.77 -11.82 42.80
N LEU A 28 25.97 -12.40 42.84
CA LEU A 28 26.53 -13.13 41.70
C LEU A 28 25.66 -14.35 41.34
N LYS A 29 25.25 -15.15 42.32
CA LYS A 29 24.35 -16.30 42.10
C LYS A 29 23.01 -15.87 41.51
N TYR A 30 22.41 -14.81 42.04
CA TYR A 30 21.15 -14.26 41.51
C TYR A 30 21.31 -13.82 40.05
N CYS A 31 22.32 -13.01 39.74
CA CYS A 31 22.59 -12.56 38.36
C CYS A 31 22.81 -13.73 37.40
N GLN A 32 23.54 -14.78 37.82
CA GLN A 32 23.75 -15.98 37.01
C GLN A 32 22.44 -16.74 36.76
N SER A 33 21.59 -16.86 37.78
CA SER A 33 20.28 -17.49 37.67
C SER A 33 19.35 -16.71 36.73
N ASP A 34 19.30 -15.38 36.86
CA ASP A 34 18.45 -14.52 36.02
C ASP A 34 18.86 -14.61 34.55
N VAL A 35 20.15 -14.51 34.25
CA VAL A 35 20.65 -14.65 32.87
C VAL A 35 20.34 -16.04 32.32
N ARG A 36 20.46 -17.09 33.15
CA ARG A 36 20.11 -18.47 32.75
C ARG A 36 18.63 -18.59 32.39
N ILE A 37 17.73 -18.06 33.23
CA ILE A 37 16.29 -18.09 32.98
C ILE A 37 15.96 -17.32 31.71
N LEU A 38 16.52 -16.12 31.53
CA LEU A 38 16.33 -15.31 30.32
C LEU A 38 16.83 -16.05 29.07
N THR A 39 17.95 -16.76 29.17
CA THR A 39 18.48 -17.53 28.03
C THR A 39 17.57 -18.71 27.69
N LEU A 40 17.16 -19.51 28.69
CA LEU A 40 16.30 -20.67 28.47
C LEU A 40 14.92 -20.27 27.92
N THR A 41 14.33 -19.20 28.47
CA THR A 41 13.04 -18.68 27.98
C THR A 41 13.15 -18.17 26.55
N LEU A 42 14.26 -17.52 26.19
CA LEU A 42 14.52 -17.08 24.81
C LEU A 42 14.68 -18.25 23.84
N MET A 43 15.38 -19.32 24.25
CA MET A 43 15.51 -20.54 23.43
C MET A 43 14.15 -21.17 23.16
N SER A 44 13.32 -21.37 24.20
CA SER A 44 11.96 -21.90 24.02
C SER A 44 11.08 -20.98 23.17
N PHE A 45 11.22 -19.65 23.31
CA PHE A 45 10.50 -18.69 22.48
C PHE A 45 10.87 -18.83 20.99
N ILE A 46 12.16 -18.97 20.67
CA ILE A 46 12.64 -19.19 19.30
C ILE A 46 12.05 -20.47 18.72
N GLU A 47 12.12 -21.59 19.46
CA GLU A 47 11.58 -22.89 19.02
C GLU A 47 10.06 -22.82 18.75
N MET A 48 9.30 -22.15 19.62
CA MET A 48 7.86 -21.94 19.42
C MET A 48 7.57 -21.10 18.18
N CYS A 49 8.33 -20.03 17.96
CA CYS A 49 8.14 -19.16 16.79
C CYS A 49 8.50 -19.87 15.48
N GLU A 50 9.63 -20.58 15.44
CA GLU A 50 10.07 -21.32 14.25
C GLU A 50 9.09 -22.45 13.88
N SER A 51 8.56 -23.18 14.87
CA SER A 51 7.56 -24.22 14.65
C SER A 51 6.20 -23.67 14.20
N THR A 52 5.81 -22.48 14.66
CA THR A 52 4.52 -21.87 14.32
C THR A 52 4.56 -21.13 12.97
N PHE A 53 5.66 -20.44 12.67
CA PHE A 53 5.76 -19.49 11.56
C PHE A 53 6.86 -19.87 10.58
N ASN A 54 6.63 -20.94 9.80
CA ASN A 54 7.42 -21.34 8.62
C ASN A 54 8.97 -21.32 8.80
N GLY A 55 9.46 -21.56 10.03
CA GLY A 55 10.89 -21.53 10.35
C GLY A 55 11.51 -20.12 10.50
N TRP A 56 10.71 -19.07 10.62
CA TRP A 56 11.22 -17.71 10.79
C TRP A 56 11.75 -17.48 12.21
N ASN A 57 13.03 -17.09 12.32
CA ASN A 57 13.62 -16.78 13.62
C ASN A 57 13.15 -15.40 14.13
N PRO A 58 12.63 -15.30 15.37
CA PRO A 58 12.09 -14.04 15.88
C PRO A 58 13.17 -12.98 16.11
N ILE A 59 14.38 -13.34 16.50
CA ILE A 59 15.45 -12.39 16.86
C ILE A 59 16.09 -11.76 15.63
N VAL A 60 16.23 -12.53 14.55
CA VAL A 60 16.79 -12.03 13.27
C VAL A 60 15.81 -11.08 12.58
N ASN A 61 14.51 -11.38 12.64
CA ASN A 61 13.49 -10.68 11.87
C ASN A 61 12.71 -9.62 12.67
N GLY A 62 12.90 -9.53 14.00
CA GLY A 62 12.30 -8.47 14.82
C GLY A 62 12.85 -8.43 16.25
N CYS A 63 13.30 -7.27 16.72
CA CYS A 63 13.77 -7.11 18.10
C CYS A 63 12.65 -7.11 19.16
N THR A 64 11.38 -7.11 18.74
CA THR A 64 10.20 -7.19 19.61
C THR A 64 9.17 -8.14 19.02
N ILE A 65 8.31 -8.72 19.88
CA ILE A 65 7.26 -9.64 19.44
C ILE A 65 6.30 -8.99 18.42
N ALA A 66 5.94 -7.72 18.62
CA ALA A 66 5.06 -6.99 17.70
C ALA A 66 5.72 -6.78 16.32
N SER A 67 7.01 -6.44 16.30
CA SER A 67 7.77 -6.28 15.06
C SER A 67 7.86 -7.62 14.30
N TYR A 68 8.14 -8.71 15.02
CA TYR A 68 8.21 -10.04 14.45
C TYR A 68 6.86 -10.53 13.91
N VAL A 69 5.76 -10.36 14.66
CA VAL A 69 4.42 -10.73 14.20
C VAL A 69 4.03 -9.93 12.96
N MET A 70 4.37 -8.64 12.90
CA MET A 70 4.16 -7.82 11.70
C MET A 70 4.99 -8.30 10.51
N PHE A 71 6.24 -8.72 10.74
CA PHE A 71 7.08 -9.33 9.70
C PHE A 71 6.43 -10.59 9.14
N VAL A 72 6.00 -11.51 10.01
CA VAL A 72 5.31 -12.74 9.61
C VAL A 72 4.03 -12.42 8.84
N LEU A 73 3.22 -11.48 9.35
CA LEU A 73 2.00 -11.04 8.70
C LEU A 73 2.28 -10.55 7.27
N LYS A 74 3.31 -9.74 7.07
CA LYS A 74 3.69 -9.19 5.75
C LYS A 74 4.19 -10.24 4.76
N HIS A 75 4.90 -11.26 5.23
CA HIS A 75 5.58 -12.22 4.35
C HIS A 75 4.76 -13.48 4.09
N GLU A 76 3.93 -13.92 5.05
CA GLU A 76 3.17 -15.17 4.95
C GLU A 76 1.68 -14.92 4.65
N TYR A 77 1.09 -13.90 5.28
CA TYR A 77 -0.37 -13.72 5.29
C TYR A 77 -0.87 -12.63 4.36
N ILE A 78 -0.13 -11.51 4.23
CA ILE A 78 -0.44 -10.43 3.32
C ILE A 78 0.09 -10.80 1.93
N LYS A 79 -0.82 -11.22 1.06
CA LYS A 79 -0.52 -11.50 -0.33
C LYS A 79 -0.65 -10.21 -1.14
N LYS A 80 -0.07 -10.24 -2.34
CA LYS A 80 -0.17 -9.15 -3.29
C LYS A 80 -1.65 -8.89 -3.63
N GLY A 81 -2.21 -7.80 -3.11
CA GLY A 81 -3.62 -7.44 -3.25
C GLY A 81 -4.38 -7.30 -1.92
N ASP A 82 -3.84 -7.81 -0.80
CA ASP A 82 -4.54 -7.81 0.50
C ASP A 82 -4.41 -6.47 1.24
N VAL A 83 -3.36 -5.69 0.95
CA VAL A 83 -3.15 -4.36 1.56
C VAL A 83 -3.44 -3.26 0.53
N GLY A 84 -4.43 -2.44 0.83
CA GLY A 84 -4.68 -1.19 0.12
C GLY A 84 -3.59 -0.16 0.44
N TYR A 85 -2.92 0.37 -0.59
CA TYR A 85 -2.02 1.51 -0.42
C TYR A 85 -2.83 2.78 -0.14
N ILE A 86 -2.72 3.29 1.09
CA ILE A 86 -3.23 4.61 1.47
C ILE A 86 -2.01 5.53 1.57
N PRO A 87 -1.90 6.59 0.74
CA PRO A 87 -0.78 7.52 0.83
C PRO A 87 -0.76 8.23 2.20
N GLU A 88 0.43 8.56 2.72
CA GLU A 88 0.61 9.22 4.03
C GLU A 88 -0.14 10.56 4.16
N ASN A 89 -0.43 11.24 3.05
CA ASN A 89 -1.22 12.47 3.00
C ASN A 89 -2.72 12.22 2.68
N GLY A 90 -3.20 11.00 2.91
CA GLY A 90 -4.50 10.53 2.42
C GLY A 90 -4.56 10.42 0.89
N TYR A 91 -5.75 10.18 0.35
CA TYR A 91 -6.03 10.42 -1.07
C TYR A 91 -6.04 11.93 -1.29
N GLY A 92 -4.85 12.52 -1.42
CA GLY A 92 -4.66 13.96 -1.45
C GLY A 92 -5.64 14.65 -2.40
N GLY A 93 -6.27 15.73 -1.93
CA GLY A 93 -7.20 16.60 -2.67
C GLY A 93 -6.50 17.42 -3.77
N GLY A 94 -5.62 16.79 -4.54
CA GLY A 94 -5.09 17.33 -5.78
C GLY A 94 -5.87 16.74 -6.95
N ASN A 95 -6.30 17.60 -7.87
CA ASN A 95 -7.06 17.18 -9.06
C ASN A 95 -6.23 16.34 -10.04
N ASN A 96 -4.90 16.28 -9.86
CA ASN A 96 -3.98 15.57 -10.76
C ASN A 96 -3.38 14.36 -10.08
N SER A 97 -3.68 13.17 -10.62
CA SER A 97 -3.10 11.93 -10.12
C SER A 97 -1.60 11.84 -10.46
N MET A 98 -0.79 11.28 -9.55
CA MET A 98 0.64 10.99 -9.83
C MET A 98 0.83 10.11 -11.08
N LEU A 99 -0.19 9.33 -11.45
CA LEU A 99 -0.20 8.54 -12.67
C LEU A 99 -0.28 9.44 -13.91
N ALA A 100 -1.15 10.46 -13.91
CA ALA A 100 -1.30 11.45 -15.00
C ALA A 100 0.06 12.04 -15.37
N LEU A 101 0.77 12.55 -14.36
CA LEU A 101 2.09 13.16 -14.53
C LEU A 101 3.11 12.16 -15.09
N LYS A 102 3.13 10.91 -14.61
CA LYS A 102 4.03 9.87 -15.13
C LYS A 102 3.72 9.48 -16.57
N TYR A 103 2.45 9.44 -16.95
CA TYR A 103 2.05 9.12 -18.32
C TYR A 103 2.43 10.23 -19.29
N ILE A 104 2.21 11.49 -18.91
CA ILE A 104 2.63 12.67 -19.70
C ILE A 104 4.15 12.65 -19.91
N GLN A 105 4.94 12.43 -18.84
CA GLN A 105 6.39 12.29 -18.95
C GLN A 105 6.84 11.12 -19.82
N TRP A 106 6.09 10.02 -19.80
CA TRP A 106 6.35 8.87 -20.66
C TRP A 106 6.05 9.17 -22.13
N LEU A 107 5.01 9.96 -22.45
CA LEU A 107 4.74 10.42 -23.80
C LEU A 107 5.90 11.28 -24.33
N GLU A 108 6.38 12.24 -23.53
CA GLU A 108 7.57 13.06 -23.88
C GLU A 108 8.84 12.20 -24.07
N LYS A 109 8.95 11.07 -23.36
CA LYS A 109 10.06 10.14 -23.51
C LYS A 109 9.98 9.33 -24.82
N ILE A 110 8.78 8.96 -25.24
CA ILE A 110 8.56 8.22 -26.49
C ILE A 110 8.71 9.14 -27.69
N ASP A 111 8.19 10.35 -27.57
CA ASP A 111 8.27 11.39 -28.59
C ASP A 111 8.96 12.63 -28.01
N PRO A 112 10.29 12.74 -28.17
CA PRO A 112 11.04 13.90 -27.70
C PRO A 112 10.64 15.23 -28.34
N THR A 113 9.89 15.21 -29.43
CA THR A 113 9.37 16.42 -30.09
C THR A 113 8.11 16.97 -29.40
N LEU A 114 7.48 16.15 -28.55
CA LEU A 114 6.33 16.53 -27.75
C LEU A 114 6.80 17.36 -26.55
N HIS A 115 6.46 18.64 -26.54
CA HIS A 115 6.77 19.56 -25.44
C HIS A 115 5.48 20.00 -24.77
N LEU A 116 5.09 19.26 -23.74
CA LEU A 116 3.82 19.48 -23.05
C LEU A 116 4.00 20.43 -21.86
N LYS A 117 3.05 21.35 -21.68
CA LYS A 117 2.87 22.13 -20.45
C LYS A 117 1.94 21.39 -19.51
N TYR A 118 2.38 21.17 -18.28
CA TYR A 118 1.63 20.49 -17.21
C TYR A 118 2.16 20.92 -15.84
N LYS A 119 1.55 20.44 -14.76
CA LYS A 119 1.84 20.88 -13.38
C LYS A 119 3.33 21.00 -13.01
N LEU A 120 4.16 20.04 -13.41
CA LEU A 120 5.59 20.00 -13.09
C LEU A 120 6.46 20.75 -14.11
N ARG A 121 5.89 21.20 -15.23
CA ARG A 121 6.60 21.81 -16.35
C ARG A 121 5.76 22.92 -16.98
N GLY A 122 5.98 24.15 -16.53
CA GLY A 122 5.30 25.34 -17.07
C GLY A 122 3.90 25.61 -16.48
N GLY A 123 3.40 24.75 -15.60
CA GLY A 123 2.11 24.90 -14.94
C GLY A 123 0.94 24.36 -15.78
N GLU A 124 -0.22 24.22 -15.13
CA GLU A 124 -1.47 23.83 -15.81
C GLU A 124 -2.04 25.00 -16.60
N VAL A 125 -2.49 24.72 -17.82
CA VAL A 125 -3.12 25.71 -18.69
C VAL A 125 -4.61 25.77 -18.37
N LYS A 126 -5.09 26.99 -18.11
CA LYS A 126 -6.50 27.27 -17.92
C LYS A 126 -7.15 27.46 -19.29
N ILE A 127 -8.13 26.61 -19.59
CA ILE A 127 -8.96 26.69 -20.78
C ILE A 127 -10.29 27.32 -20.37
N GLU A 128 -10.69 28.38 -21.06
CA GLU A 128 -12.01 28.99 -20.91
C GLU A 128 -12.86 28.51 -22.08
N ALA A 129 -13.93 27.76 -21.78
CA ALA A 129 -14.80 27.14 -22.77
C ALA A 129 -16.26 27.27 -22.34
N ASN A 130 -17.13 27.78 -23.22
CA ASN A 130 -18.57 27.95 -22.96
C ASN A 130 -18.89 28.65 -21.61
N GLY A 131 -18.09 29.64 -21.21
CA GLY A 131 -18.25 30.38 -19.94
C GLY A 131 -17.82 29.60 -18.69
N HIS A 132 -17.26 28.41 -18.87
CA HIS A 132 -16.62 27.61 -17.83
C HIS A 132 -15.10 27.70 -17.92
N SER A 133 -14.43 27.53 -16.78
CA SER A 133 -12.98 27.41 -16.73
C SER A 133 -12.59 26.00 -16.33
N TYR A 134 -11.71 25.41 -17.13
CA TYR A 134 -11.14 24.09 -16.94
C TYR A 134 -9.61 24.18 -16.86
N PHE A 135 -8.99 23.30 -16.07
CA PHE A 135 -7.53 23.13 -16.07
C PHE A 135 -7.19 21.84 -16.79
N ALA A 136 -6.45 21.93 -17.89
CA ALA A 136 -6.01 20.76 -18.66
C ALA A 136 -4.91 19.97 -17.92
N ASP A 137 -4.92 18.65 -18.04
CA ASP A 137 -3.85 17.79 -17.49
C ASP A 137 -2.51 18.06 -18.19
N ALA A 138 -2.54 18.20 -19.51
CA ALA A 138 -1.42 18.68 -20.32
C ALA A 138 -1.88 19.44 -21.57
N PHE A 139 -1.07 20.40 -22.01
CA PHE A 139 -1.32 21.22 -23.20
C PHE A 139 -0.10 21.32 -24.10
N ASN A 140 -0.30 21.18 -25.41
CA ASN A 140 0.71 21.42 -26.42
C ASN A 140 0.41 22.73 -27.15
N GLU A 141 1.29 23.73 -26.99
CA GLU A 141 1.11 25.05 -27.61
C GLU A 141 1.31 25.03 -29.12
N THR A 142 2.14 24.11 -29.63
CA THR A 142 2.50 24.08 -31.05
C THR A 142 1.37 23.50 -31.90
N THR A 143 0.67 22.49 -31.38
CA THR A 143 -0.41 21.77 -32.08
C THR A 143 -1.81 22.18 -31.61
N ASN A 144 -1.90 23.06 -30.60
CA ASN A 144 -3.13 23.43 -29.90
C ASN A 144 -3.90 22.19 -29.38
N GLU A 145 -3.16 21.19 -28.91
CA GLU A 145 -3.70 19.92 -28.41
C GLU A 145 -3.84 19.94 -26.89
N VAL A 146 -5.00 19.48 -26.43
CA VAL A 146 -5.32 19.32 -25.02
C VAL A 146 -5.31 17.82 -24.71
N PHE A 147 -4.49 17.42 -23.75
CA PHE A 147 -4.42 16.05 -23.26
C PHE A 147 -5.22 15.94 -21.97
N GLU A 148 -6.23 15.07 -21.98
CA GLU A 148 -7.04 14.73 -20.81
C GLU A 148 -6.84 13.24 -20.49
N VAL A 149 -6.31 12.94 -19.31
CA VAL A 149 -5.82 11.61 -18.97
C VAL A 149 -6.79 10.90 -18.03
N TYR A 150 -7.69 10.11 -18.62
CA TYR A 150 -8.66 9.31 -17.89
C TYR A 150 -8.15 7.88 -17.65
N TYR A 151 -7.92 7.51 -16.39
CA TYR A 151 -7.47 6.15 -16.08
C TYR A 151 -8.60 5.15 -15.91
N HIS A 152 -8.58 4.13 -16.77
CA HIS A 152 -9.36 2.89 -16.62
C HIS A 152 -8.40 1.70 -16.52
N PHE A 153 -8.22 1.13 -15.32
CA PHE A 153 -7.50 -0.15 -15.21
C PHE A 153 -8.41 -1.28 -15.67
N ARG A 154 -8.07 -1.82 -16.83
CA ARG A 154 -8.72 -3.01 -17.35
C ARG A 154 -8.36 -4.19 -16.48
N TYR A 155 -9.39 -4.91 -16.10
CA TYR A 155 -9.27 -6.22 -15.53
C TYR A 155 -8.68 -7.16 -16.65
N LYS A 156 -7.40 -7.61 -16.59
CA LYS A 156 -6.94 -8.87 -17.27
C LYS A 156 -6.35 -9.96 -16.34
N PRO A 157 -6.81 -11.24 -16.41
CA PRO A 157 -6.12 -12.38 -15.77
C PRO A 157 -4.71 -12.56 -16.34
N LEU A 158 -3.76 -12.91 -15.47
CA LEU A 158 -2.49 -13.52 -15.88
C LEU A 158 -2.53 -15.02 -15.58
N PRO A 159 -2.05 -15.89 -16.49
CA PRO A 159 -1.98 -17.33 -16.22
C PRO A 159 -0.96 -17.60 -15.10
N VAL A 160 -1.41 -18.28 -14.05
CA VAL A 160 -0.55 -18.79 -12.97
C VAL A 160 -0.20 -20.24 -13.30
N TYR A 161 1.08 -20.53 -13.52
CA TYR A 161 1.57 -21.90 -13.65
C TYR A 161 1.83 -22.49 -12.26
N LYS A 162 1.11 -23.55 -11.89
CA LYS A 162 1.41 -24.33 -10.68
C LYS A 162 2.52 -25.34 -10.99
N HIS A 163 3.54 -25.40 -10.14
CA HIS A 163 4.51 -26.48 -10.13
C HIS A 163 4.11 -27.51 -9.06
N THR A 164 3.75 -28.72 -9.48
CA THR A 164 3.62 -29.87 -8.58
C THR A 164 4.85 -30.75 -8.71
N LYS A 165 5.58 -30.96 -7.60
CA LYS A 165 6.62 -31.99 -7.51
C LYS A 165 5.97 -33.34 -7.26
N THR A 166 6.03 -34.23 -8.24
CA THR A 166 5.91 -35.67 -8.02
C THR A 166 7.25 -36.31 -8.34
N GLN A 167 7.84 -36.94 -7.32
CA GLN A 167 9.01 -37.83 -7.37
C GLN A 167 10.00 -37.57 -8.52
N GLY A 168 10.71 -36.44 -8.46
CA GLY A 168 11.94 -36.23 -9.23
C GLY A 168 11.82 -35.80 -10.70
N ARG A 169 10.63 -35.56 -11.26
CA ARG A 169 10.49 -35.01 -12.63
C ARG A 169 9.38 -33.96 -12.72
N LEU A 170 9.76 -32.72 -13.07
CA LEU A 170 8.83 -31.61 -13.33
C LEU A 170 8.00 -31.92 -14.58
N THR A 171 6.69 -32.09 -14.43
CA THR A 171 5.72 -32.10 -15.53
C THR A 171 4.72 -30.96 -15.29
N LEU A 172 4.59 -30.06 -16.26
CA LEU A 172 3.61 -28.96 -16.21
C LEU A 172 2.23 -29.54 -16.54
N THR A 173 1.33 -29.60 -15.57
CA THR A 173 -0.09 -29.90 -15.82
C THR A 173 -0.91 -28.64 -15.62
N THR A 174 -1.62 -28.25 -16.69
CA THR A 174 -2.43 -27.03 -16.74
C THR A 174 -3.70 -27.23 -15.92
N SER A 175 -3.85 -26.53 -14.79
CA SER A 175 -5.13 -26.45 -14.10
C SER A 175 -5.44 -25.05 -13.54
N GLU A 176 -6.55 -24.53 -14.09
CA GLU A 176 -7.42 -23.42 -13.65
C GLU A 176 -6.84 -21.99 -13.71
N VAL A 177 -7.34 -21.24 -14.70
CA VAL A 177 -7.16 -19.80 -14.90
C VAL A 177 -7.87 -19.05 -13.76
N LYS A 178 -7.13 -18.32 -12.93
CA LYS A 178 -7.71 -17.40 -11.94
C LYS A 178 -7.54 -15.95 -12.37
N GLU A 179 -8.65 -15.25 -12.38
CA GLU A 179 -8.79 -13.83 -12.68
C GLU A 179 -8.47 -12.96 -11.46
N THR A 180 -7.46 -12.10 -11.58
CA THR A 180 -7.01 -11.17 -10.52
C THR A 180 -6.89 -9.77 -11.10
N PHE A 181 -7.44 -8.77 -10.42
CA PHE A 181 -7.52 -7.40 -10.93
C PHE A 181 -7.66 -6.35 -9.81
N PHE A 182 -6.92 -5.22 -9.87
CA PHE A 182 -7.20 -3.98 -9.11
C PHE A 182 -6.49 -2.74 -9.72
N SER A 183 -7.20 -1.61 -9.91
CA SER A 183 -7.09 -0.35 -9.12
C SER A 183 -7.89 0.80 -9.78
N ILE A 184 -8.86 1.40 -9.07
CA ILE A 184 -9.82 2.38 -9.60
C ILE A 184 -9.41 3.78 -9.16
N TYR A 185 -8.40 4.40 -9.78
CA TYR A 185 -7.91 5.72 -9.34
C TYR A 185 -8.26 6.90 -10.27
N GLY A 186 -8.78 6.67 -11.47
CA GLY A 186 -9.37 7.72 -12.32
C GLY A 186 -10.90 7.68 -12.36
N CYS A 187 -11.46 6.47 -12.49
CA CYS A 187 -12.88 6.25 -12.74
C CYS A 187 -13.86 6.82 -11.71
N VAL A 188 -13.43 6.98 -10.45
CA VAL A 188 -14.27 7.55 -9.38
C VAL A 188 -14.55 9.04 -9.59
N TRP A 189 -13.61 9.76 -10.21
CA TRP A 189 -13.66 11.20 -10.40
C TRP A 189 -14.48 11.61 -11.63
N HIS A 190 -14.56 10.73 -12.63
CA HIS A 190 -15.23 10.99 -13.91
C HIS A 190 -16.45 10.08 -14.16
N GLY A 191 -16.97 9.41 -13.12
CA GLY A 191 -18.24 8.68 -13.19
C GLY A 191 -18.25 7.47 -14.14
N CYS A 192 -17.13 6.78 -14.36
CA CYS A 192 -17.01 5.74 -15.41
C CYS A 192 -18.17 4.73 -15.42
N PRO A 193 -18.97 4.62 -16.50
CA PRO A 193 -20.10 3.69 -16.59
C PRO A 193 -19.72 2.21 -16.44
N LYS A 194 -18.48 1.85 -16.81
CA LYS A 194 -17.99 0.46 -16.70
C LYS A 194 -17.62 0.07 -15.26
N CYS A 195 -16.99 0.98 -14.51
CA CYS A 195 -16.57 0.70 -13.12
C CYS A 195 -17.68 0.95 -12.10
N TYR A 196 -18.62 1.83 -12.44
CA TYR A 196 -19.74 2.21 -11.60
C TYR A 196 -21.03 1.98 -12.37
N PRO A 197 -21.47 0.71 -12.50
CA PRO A 197 -22.70 0.37 -13.20
C PRO A 197 -23.94 0.88 -12.46
N ASP A 198 -23.88 0.94 -11.14
CA ASP A 198 -24.87 1.64 -10.32
C ASP A 198 -24.67 3.17 -10.46
N ARG A 199 -25.56 3.78 -11.22
CA ARG A 199 -25.48 5.18 -11.67
C ARG A 199 -25.99 6.16 -10.63
N ASP A 200 -26.86 5.70 -9.72
CA ASP A 200 -27.47 6.50 -8.66
C ASP A 200 -26.60 6.54 -7.41
N LYS A 201 -25.65 5.61 -7.28
CA LYS A 201 -24.66 5.62 -6.20
C LYS A 201 -23.94 6.97 -6.11
N LYS A 202 -23.86 7.52 -4.90
CA LYS A 202 -23.06 8.71 -4.62
C LYS A 202 -21.58 8.41 -4.76
N CYS A 203 -20.83 9.36 -5.33
CA CYS A 203 -19.39 9.23 -5.44
C CYS A 203 -18.75 9.30 -4.04
N PRO A 204 -17.91 8.32 -3.66
CA PRO A 204 -17.22 8.35 -2.37
C PRO A 204 -16.34 9.58 -2.16
N MET A 205 -15.83 10.16 -3.25
CA MET A 205 -14.96 11.34 -3.23
C MET A 205 -15.73 12.66 -3.48
N ARG A 206 -16.96 12.58 -3.99
CA ARG A 206 -17.86 13.72 -4.25
C ARG A 206 -19.28 13.37 -3.82
N PRO A 207 -19.57 13.39 -2.51
CA PRO A 207 -20.86 12.95 -1.97
C PRO A 207 -22.05 13.80 -2.47
N ASP A 208 -21.77 15.01 -2.97
CA ASP A 208 -22.74 15.89 -3.62
C ASP A 208 -23.31 15.26 -4.90
N LYS A 209 -22.55 14.42 -5.61
CA LYS A 209 -22.90 13.92 -6.95
C LYS A 209 -23.09 12.41 -7.02
N THR A 210 -23.99 11.98 -7.90
CA THR A 210 -24.09 10.58 -8.32
C THR A 210 -23.04 10.26 -9.37
N MET A 211 -22.73 8.99 -9.57
CA MET A 211 -21.81 8.56 -10.63
C MET A 211 -22.34 8.95 -12.03
N GLU A 212 -23.66 9.03 -12.22
CA GLU A 212 -24.29 9.56 -13.43
C GLU A 212 -24.02 11.05 -13.65
N ALA A 213 -24.23 11.86 -12.61
CA ALA A 213 -24.01 13.31 -12.70
C ALA A 213 -22.54 13.63 -13.02
N LEU A 214 -21.59 12.94 -12.38
CA LEU A 214 -20.16 13.11 -12.66
C LEU A 214 -19.78 12.73 -14.10
N TYR A 215 -20.37 11.67 -14.63
CA TYR A 215 -20.12 11.25 -16.00
C TYR A 215 -20.64 12.29 -17.01
N LYS A 216 -21.86 12.79 -16.79
CA LYS A 216 -22.45 13.84 -17.65
C LYS A 216 -21.59 15.10 -17.67
N GLU A 217 -21.05 15.51 -16.52
CA GLU A 217 -20.12 16.64 -16.43
C GLU A 217 -18.82 16.41 -17.19
N THR A 218 -18.28 15.19 -17.11
CA THR A 218 -17.07 14.82 -17.85
C THR A 218 -17.32 14.91 -19.36
N MET A 219 -18.46 14.41 -19.84
CA MET A 219 -18.82 14.49 -21.26
C MET A 219 -19.07 15.94 -21.70
N LYS A 220 -19.75 16.75 -20.89
CA LYS A 220 -19.98 18.17 -21.17
C LYS A 220 -18.67 18.94 -21.30
N ARG A 221 -17.71 18.70 -20.40
CA ARG A 221 -16.38 19.35 -20.47
C ARG A 221 -15.67 19.04 -21.78
N GLU A 222 -15.71 17.81 -22.26
CA GLU A 222 -15.08 17.47 -23.54
C GLU A 222 -15.77 18.11 -24.72
N GLU A 223 -17.10 18.15 -24.71
CA GLU A 223 -17.89 18.84 -25.71
C GLU A 223 -17.55 20.34 -25.73
N ASP A 224 -17.42 20.98 -24.55
CA ASP A 224 -17.00 22.36 -24.42
C ASP A 224 -15.60 22.58 -25.02
N ILE A 225 -14.62 21.71 -24.70
CA ILE A 225 -13.25 21.83 -25.23
C ILE A 225 -13.22 21.68 -26.76
N LEU A 226 -13.96 20.72 -27.31
CA LEU A 226 -14.04 20.49 -28.74
C LEU A 226 -14.72 21.66 -29.46
N ASN A 227 -15.78 22.23 -28.88
CA ASN A 227 -16.51 23.36 -29.45
C ASN A 227 -15.68 24.65 -29.52
N GLU A 228 -14.72 24.83 -28.61
CA GLU A 228 -13.77 25.96 -28.66
C GLU A 228 -12.63 25.76 -29.70
N GLY A 229 -12.64 24.65 -30.45
CA GLY A 229 -11.68 24.41 -31.53
C GLY A 229 -10.33 23.84 -31.08
N PHE A 230 -10.24 23.30 -29.85
CA PHE A 230 -9.07 22.55 -29.41
C PHE A 230 -9.07 21.12 -29.95
N ASN A 231 -7.88 20.60 -30.26
CA ASN A 231 -7.70 19.19 -30.57
C ASN A 231 -7.66 18.40 -29.26
N LEU A 232 -8.73 17.69 -28.92
CA LEU A 232 -8.81 16.90 -27.69
C LEU A 232 -8.25 15.49 -27.90
N ASN A 233 -7.18 15.16 -27.17
CA ASN A 233 -6.64 13.81 -27.07
C ASN A 233 -7.02 13.19 -25.72
N SER A 234 -8.17 12.52 -25.70
CA SER A 234 -8.67 11.85 -24.49
C SER A 234 -8.34 10.36 -24.54
N ASN A 235 -7.47 9.90 -23.62
CA ASN A 235 -7.21 8.46 -23.49
C ASN A 235 -8.33 7.81 -22.69
N LYS A 236 -9.52 7.70 -23.29
CA LYS A 236 -10.70 7.20 -22.59
C LYS A 236 -10.79 5.68 -22.55
N TYR A 237 -10.14 4.98 -23.48
CA TYR A 237 -10.22 3.53 -23.58
C TYR A 237 -9.00 2.92 -24.26
N ASP A 238 -8.35 2.02 -23.54
CA ASP A 238 -7.48 0.96 -24.07
C ASP A 238 -6.22 1.40 -24.81
N GLN A 239 -5.12 1.54 -24.07
CA GLN A 239 -3.82 1.14 -24.62
C GLN A 239 -3.10 0.22 -23.65
N ARG A 240 -2.90 -1.00 -24.14
CA ARG A 240 -2.06 -2.04 -23.54
C ARG A 240 -0.68 -1.44 -23.30
N LEU A 241 -0.36 -1.10 -22.04
CA LEU A 241 1.03 -1.05 -21.61
C LEU A 241 1.53 -2.50 -21.57
N LYS A 242 1.76 -3.10 -22.74
CA LYS A 242 2.58 -4.31 -22.83
C LYS A 242 4.00 -3.88 -22.46
N PRO A 243 4.64 -4.50 -21.45
CA PRO A 243 6.09 -4.48 -21.39
C PRO A 243 6.59 -5.04 -22.73
N ARG A 244 7.55 -4.35 -23.35
CA ARG A 244 8.27 -4.89 -24.51
C ARG A 244 8.88 -6.22 -24.07
N GLU A 245 8.58 -7.30 -24.78
CA GLU A 245 9.31 -8.56 -24.66
C GLU A 245 10.78 -8.23 -24.94
N ALA A 246 11.64 -8.56 -23.98
CA ALA A 246 13.08 -8.63 -24.14
C ALA A 246 13.45 -10.12 -24.23
#